data_AF-Q9S997-F1
#
_entry.id   AF-Q9S997-F1
#
_cell.length_a   1.000
_cell.length_b   1.000
_cell.length_c   1.000
_cell.angle_alpha   90.00
_cell.angle_beta   90.00
_cell.angle_gamma   90.00
#
_symmetry.space_group_name_H-M   'P 1'
#
loop_
_entity.id
_entity.type
_entity.pdbx_description
1 polymer ?
#
loop_
_entity_poly.entity_id
_entity_poly.type
_entity_poly.pdbx_seq_one_letter_code
_entity_poly.pdbx_strand_id
1 'polypeptide(L)'
;GDAMGMNMISKGVQNVLDYLQDDFPDMDVISISGNFCSDKKPAAVNWIEGRGKSVVCEAVIREELIKKVLKTNVQSLVELNVIKNLAGSAVAGALGGFNAHASNIVTAIFIATGQDPAQNVESSQCIAMLEAVNDGKDLHISVTMPPIEV
;
A
#
# COMPACT_ATOMS: atom_id res chain seq x y z
N GLY A 1 14.93 12.01 4.34
CA GLY A 1 16.05 11.19 4.80
C GLY A 1 15.71 9.73 4.63
N ASP A 2 16.53 8.84 5.19
CA ASP A 2 16.41 7.38 5.00
C ASP A 2 15.82 6.65 6.22
N ALA A 3 15.40 7.38 7.24
CA ALA A 3 14.57 6.84 8.30
C ALA A 3 13.11 6.88 7.87
N MET A 4 12.35 5.83 8.22
CA MET A 4 10.88 5.82 8.09
C MET A 4 10.24 7.08 8.70
N GLY A 5 10.79 7.56 9.82
CA GLY A 5 10.64 8.96 10.21
C GLY A 5 9.58 9.27 11.28
N MET A 6 8.85 8.29 11.80
CA MET A 6 7.81 8.51 12.84
C MET A 6 8.25 9.43 13.99
N ASN A 7 9.38 9.13 14.65
CA ASN A 7 9.89 9.95 15.76
C ASN A 7 10.30 11.37 15.33
N MET A 8 10.86 11.50 14.12
CA MET A 8 11.26 12.80 13.57
C MET A 8 10.02 13.67 13.32
N ILE A 9 8.99 13.08 12.73
CA ILE A 9 7.71 13.76 12.46
C ILE A 9 7.01 14.14 13.77
N SER A 10 6.91 13.23 14.75
CA SER A 10 6.29 13.56 16.04
C SER A 10 6.97 14.73 16.76
N LYS A 11 8.31 14.78 16.72
CA LYS A 11 9.06 15.91 17.29
C LYS A 11 8.79 17.22 16.54
N GLY A 12 8.72 17.16 15.21
CA GLY A 12 8.37 18.32 14.38
C GLY A 12 6.95 18.82 14.69
N VAL A 13 5.98 17.92 14.80
CA VAL A 13 4.59 18.24 15.13
C VAL A 13 4.50 18.88 16.51
N GLN A 14 5.22 18.39 17.53
CA GLN A 14 5.23 19.01 18.85
C GLN A 14 5.67 20.48 18.78
N ASN A 15 6.79 20.77 18.11
CA ASN A 15 7.28 22.13 17.97
C ASN A 15 6.28 23.05 17.22
N VAL A 16 5.56 22.51 16.23
CA VAL A 16 4.52 23.26 15.52
C VAL A 16 3.32 23.52 16.42
N LEU A 17 2.90 22.55 17.22
CA LEU A 17 1.79 22.73 18.17
C LEU A 17 2.15 23.77 19.24
N ASP A 18 3.37 23.72 19.79
CA ASP A 18 3.86 24.70 20.75
C ASP A 18 3.83 26.12 20.15
N TYR A 19 4.29 26.28 18.90
CA TYR A 19 4.23 27.55 18.19
C TYR A 19 2.78 28.03 17.95
N LEU A 20 1.87 27.12 17.59
CA LEU A 20 0.46 27.47 17.37
C LEU A 20 -0.25 27.90 18.67
N GLN A 21 0.17 27.38 19.83
CA GLN A 21 -0.40 27.80 21.12
C GLN A 21 -0.03 29.25 21.48
N ASP A 22 1.06 29.80 20.94
CA ASP A 22 1.39 31.21 21.13
C ASP A 22 0.37 32.13 20.43
N ASP A 23 -0.09 31.75 19.23
CA ASP A 23 -1.08 32.50 18.44
C ASP A 23 -2.53 32.20 18.87
N PHE A 24 -2.80 30.99 19.36
CA PHE A 24 -4.11 30.49 19.79
C PHE A 24 -4.05 29.99 21.25
N PRO A 25 -4.01 30.89 22.24
CA PRO A 25 -3.78 30.53 23.64
C PRO A 25 -4.95 29.76 24.29
N ASP A 26 -6.11 29.73 23.65
CA ASP A 26 -7.28 28.93 24.03
C ASP A 26 -7.28 27.53 23.40
N MET A 27 -6.30 27.19 22.56
CA MET A 27 -6.16 25.86 21.97
C MET A 27 -5.63 24.84 22.99
N ASP A 28 -6.39 23.77 23.21
CA ASP A 28 -6.01 22.63 24.05
C ASP A 28 -5.54 21.43 23.21
N VAL A 29 -4.30 21.01 23.41
CA VAL A 29 -3.69 19.88 22.69
C VAL A 29 -3.92 18.59 23.51
N ILE A 30 -4.94 17.83 23.11
CA ILE A 30 -5.30 16.58 23.79
C ILE A 30 -4.31 15.43 23.49
N SER A 31 -3.83 15.34 22.26
CA SER A 31 -2.87 14.32 21.81
C SER A 31 -2.15 14.75 20.54
N ILE A 32 -0.87 14.41 20.43
CA ILE A 32 -0.07 14.58 19.21
C ILE A 32 -0.60 13.70 18.06
N SER A 33 -1.21 12.55 18.40
CA SER A 33 -1.79 11.62 17.42
C SER A 33 -3.29 11.45 17.69
N GLY A 34 -4.11 12.06 16.85
CA GLY A 34 -5.57 11.90 16.83
C GLY A 34 -6.05 10.76 15.92
N ASN A 35 -5.18 9.79 15.59
CA ASN A 35 -5.42 8.71 14.61
C ASN A 35 -5.68 9.16 13.16
N PHE A 36 -5.57 10.45 12.86
CA PHE A 36 -5.65 10.96 11.49
C PHE A 36 -4.34 10.75 10.68
N CYS A 37 -3.32 10.12 11.29
CA CYS A 37 -2.07 9.82 10.60
C CYS A 37 -2.22 8.84 9.41
N SER A 38 -2.89 7.68 9.43
CA SER A 38 -3.21 6.75 10.53
C SER A 38 -2.11 5.69 10.65
N ASP A 39 -1.53 5.48 11.83
CA ASP A 39 -0.44 4.51 12.06
C ASP A 39 -0.95 3.18 12.60
N LYS A 40 -0.64 2.06 11.95
CA LYS A 40 -0.99 0.68 12.37
C LYS A 40 -2.49 0.39 12.48
N LYS A 41 -3.33 1.16 11.77
CA LYS A 41 -4.77 0.92 11.61
C LYS A 41 -5.19 1.13 10.15
N PRO A 42 -6.08 0.28 9.61
CA PRO A 42 -6.60 0.44 8.27
C PRO A 42 -7.38 1.76 8.16
N ALA A 43 -6.96 2.65 7.26
CA ALA A 43 -7.58 3.96 7.08
C ALA A 43 -7.57 4.39 5.61
N ALA A 44 -8.68 5.03 5.19
CA ALA A 44 -8.86 5.44 3.80
C ALA A 44 -7.95 6.60 3.43
N VAL A 45 -7.61 7.47 4.39
CA VAL A 45 -6.67 8.58 4.18
C VAL A 45 -5.32 8.07 3.69
N ASN A 46 -4.78 6.97 4.25
CA ASN A 46 -3.52 6.40 3.80
C ASN A 46 -3.60 5.83 2.37
N TRP A 47 -4.76 5.32 1.97
CA TRP A 47 -5.00 4.80 0.62
C TRP A 47 -5.08 5.93 -0.42
N ILE A 48 -5.77 7.02 -0.07
CA ILE A 48 -6.10 8.12 -0.97
C ILE A 48 -4.95 9.13 -1.06
N GLU A 49 -4.43 9.57 0.09
CA GLU A 49 -3.40 10.62 0.18
C GLU A 49 -1.97 10.03 0.20
N GLY A 50 -1.84 8.72 0.42
CA GLY A 50 -0.56 8.06 0.62
C GLY A 50 0.01 8.29 2.03
N ARG A 51 1.02 7.48 2.40
CA ARG A 51 1.78 7.64 3.64
C ARG A 51 3.16 6.98 3.52
N GLY A 52 4.23 7.68 3.85
CA GLY A 52 5.58 7.17 3.58
C GLY A 52 5.91 7.24 2.09
N LYS A 53 6.04 6.10 1.42
CA LYS A 53 6.39 6.00 -0.01
C LYS A 53 5.20 5.48 -0.82
N SER A 54 4.83 6.21 -1.87
CA SER A 54 3.87 5.75 -2.87
C SER A 54 4.63 5.21 -4.09
N VAL A 55 4.42 3.94 -4.42
CA VAL A 55 5.21 3.23 -5.44
C VAL A 55 4.29 2.50 -6.41
N VAL A 56 4.69 2.49 -7.68
CA VAL A 56 4.11 1.65 -8.74
C VAL A 56 5.22 0.81 -9.37
N CYS A 57 4.91 -0.44 -9.70
CA CYS A 57 5.80 -1.34 -10.43
C CYS A 57 5.00 -2.08 -11.51
N GLU A 58 5.59 -2.25 -12.69
CA GLU A 58 4.96 -2.92 -13.82
C GLU A 58 5.93 -3.84 -14.57
N ALA A 59 5.37 -4.85 -15.24
CA ALA A 59 6.12 -5.76 -16.10
C ALA A 59 5.22 -6.34 -17.20
N VAL A 60 5.84 -6.75 -18.31
CA VAL A 60 5.19 -7.56 -19.35
C VAL A 60 5.77 -8.98 -19.34
N ILE A 61 4.92 -9.98 -19.16
CA ILE A 61 5.27 -11.39 -19.12
C ILE A 61 4.82 -12.06 -20.42
N ARG A 62 5.76 -12.67 -21.14
CA ARG A 62 5.49 -13.33 -22.42
C ARG A 62 4.65 -14.59 -22.28
N GLU A 63 3.81 -14.88 -23.27
CA GLU A 63 2.95 -16.08 -23.31
C GLU A 63 3.70 -17.37 -22.97
N GLU A 64 4.88 -17.52 -23.57
CA GLU A 64 5.73 -18.71 -23.42
C GLU A 64 6.12 -18.95 -21.96
N LEU A 65 6.41 -17.88 -21.21
CA LEU A 65 6.77 -17.94 -19.79
C LEU A 65 5.54 -18.21 -18.93
N ILE A 66 4.39 -17.64 -19.28
CA ILE A 66 3.13 -17.90 -18.57
C ILE A 66 2.77 -19.38 -18.68
N LYS A 67 2.80 -19.95 -19.89
CA LYS A 67 2.51 -21.38 -20.10
C LYS A 67 3.57 -22.28 -19.47
N LYS A 68 4.86 -21.96 -19.66
CA LYS A 68 5.97 -22.82 -19.21
C LYS A 68 6.21 -22.74 -17.72
N VAL A 69 6.07 -21.58 -17.08
CA VAL A 69 6.44 -21.36 -15.67
C VAL A 69 5.20 -21.29 -14.80
N LEU A 70 4.24 -20.43 -15.14
CA LEU A 70 3.01 -20.22 -14.35
C LEU A 70 1.94 -21.30 -14.61
N LYS A 71 2.13 -22.15 -15.63
CA LYS A 71 1.27 -23.29 -15.97
C LYS A 71 -0.19 -22.89 -16.20
N THR A 72 -0.39 -21.70 -16.77
CA THR A 72 -1.72 -21.13 -17.07
C THR A 72 -1.68 -20.37 -18.40
N ASN A 73 -2.71 -19.57 -18.69
CA ASN A 73 -2.78 -18.69 -19.85
C ASN A 73 -3.15 -17.25 -19.41
N VAL A 74 -2.92 -16.27 -20.30
CA VAL A 74 -3.18 -14.84 -20.04
C VAL A 74 -4.64 -14.59 -19.68
N GLN A 75 -5.57 -15.12 -20.46
CA GLN A 75 -7.00 -14.86 -20.29
C GLN A 75 -7.50 -15.30 -18.90
N SER A 76 -7.09 -16.48 -18.45
CA SER A 76 -7.44 -16.98 -17.12
C SER A 76 -6.86 -16.12 -15.99
N LEU A 77 -5.65 -15.55 -16.16
CA LEU A 77 -5.06 -14.65 -15.16
C LEU A 77 -5.78 -13.30 -15.09
N VAL A 78 -6.12 -12.72 -16.25
CA VAL A 78 -6.87 -11.46 -16.32
C VAL A 78 -8.25 -11.64 -15.71
N GLU A 79 -8.98 -12.70 -16.09
CA GLU A 79 -10.30 -13.02 -15.55
C GLU A 79 -10.24 -13.26 -14.04
N LEU A 80 -9.27 -14.03 -13.55
CA LEU A 80 -9.05 -14.25 -12.13
C LEU A 80 -8.79 -12.93 -11.39
N ASN A 81 -7.98 -12.03 -11.95
CA ASN A 81 -7.70 -10.73 -11.32
C ASN A 81 -8.97 -9.91 -11.16
N VAL A 82 -9.78 -9.82 -12.21
CA VAL A 82 -11.05 -9.07 -12.20
C VAL A 82 -12.00 -9.65 -11.17
N ILE A 83 -12.21 -10.97 -11.17
CA ILE A 83 -13.15 -11.62 -10.25
C ILE A 83 -12.66 -11.56 -8.81
N LYS A 84 -11.37 -11.85 -8.57
CA LYS A 84 -10.82 -12.04 -7.22
C LYS A 84 -10.36 -10.73 -6.58
N ASN A 85 -9.46 -10.01 -7.24
CA ASN A 85 -8.79 -8.83 -6.67
C ASN A 85 -9.65 -7.58 -6.77
N LEU A 86 -10.49 -7.47 -7.79
CA LEU A 86 -11.34 -6.29 -7.99
C LEU A 86 -12.75 -6.53 -7.45
N ALA A 87 -13.56 -7.34 -8.15
CA ALA A 87 -14.96 -7.55 -7.81
C ALA A 87 -15.13 -8.21 -6.43
N GLY A 88 -14.35 -9.26 -6.14
CA GLY A 88 -14.38 -9.95 -4.85
C GLY A 88 -14.03 -9.03 -3.68
N SER A 89 -12.93 -8.27 -3.79
CA SER A 89 -12.53 -7.28 -2.78
C SER A 89 -13.56 -6.15 -2.63
N ALA A 90 -14.18 -5.70 -3.72
CA ALA A 90 -15.24 -4.69 -3.68
C ALA A 90 -16.47 -5.19 -2.92
N VAL A 91 -16.93 -6.42 -3.20
CA VAL A 91 -18.06 -7.04 -2.49
C VAL A 91 -17.72 -7.26 -1.01
N ALA A 92 -16.47 -7.59 -0.69
CA ALA A 92 -16.01 -7.77 0.67
C ALA A 92 -15.87 -6.44 1.47
N GLY A 93 -16.00 -5.29 0.81
CA GLY A 93 -15.77 -3.98 1.44
C GLY A 93 -14.30 -3.76 1.83
N ALA A 94 -13.36 -4.35 1.09
CA ALA A 94 -11.95 -4.22 1.36
C ALA A 94 -11.45 -2.79 1.13
N LEU A 95 -10.65 -2.27 2.07
CA LEU A 95 -10.02 -0.96 1.98
C LEU A 95 -8.54 -1.10 1.59
N GLY A 96 -8.19 -0.70 0.36
CA GLY A 96 -6.84 -0.85 -0.18
C GLY A 96 -6.39 -2.30 -0.42
N GLY A 97 -7.28 -3.28 -0.22
CA GLY A 97 -7.00 -4.72 -0.33
C GLY A 97 -7.35 -5.33 -1.69
N PHE A 98 -6.96 -4.68 -2.79
CA PHE A 98 -7.28 -5.11 -4.15
C PHE A 98 -6.16 -5.96 -4.77
N ASN A 99 -5.68 -6.94 -4.01
CA ASN A 99 -4.53 -7.76 -4.34
C ASN A 99 -4.68 -9.21 -3.82
N ALA A 100 -3.73 -10.08 -4.15
CA ALA A 100 -3.77 -11.47 -3.73
C ALA A 100 -3.24 -11.69 -2.31
N HIS A 101 -2.00 -11.25 -2.06
CA HIS A 101 -1.28 -11.51 -0.81
C HIS A 101 -0.08 -10.55 -0.66
N ALA A 102 -0.26 -9.26 -0.97
CA ALA A 102 0.82 -8.27 -0.83
C ALA A 102 1.41 -8.26 0.58
N SER A 103 0.56 -8.45 1.60
CA SER A 103 0.95 -8.55 3.01
C SER A 103 1.98 -9.64 3.30
N ASN A 104 1.94 -10.78 2.61
CA ASN A 104 2.92 -11.85 2.82
C ASN A 104 4.33 -11.40 2.41
N ILE A 105 4.45 -10.72 1.26
CA ILE A 105 5.73 -10.24 0.75
C ILE A 105 6.26 -9.09 1.60
N VAL A 106 5.39 -8.12 1.92
CA VAL A 106 5.73 -6.98 2.78
C VAL A 106 6.21 -7.45 4.14
N THR A 107 5.46 -8.33 4.81
CA THR A 107 5.83 -8.86 6.14
C THR A 107 7.18 -9.59 6.10
N ALA A 108 7.40 -10.45 5.10
CA ALA A 108 8.65 -11.19 4.97
C ALA A 108 9.86 -10.26 4.80
N ILE A 109 9.75 -9.25 3.93
CA ILE A 109 10.82 -8.26 3.71
C ILE A 109 11.00 -7.39 4.95
N PHE A 110 9.93 -6.94 5.59
CA PHE A 110 9.98 -6.10 6.78
C PHE A 110 10.74 -6.79 7.91
N ILE A 111 10.40 -8.05 8.21
CA ILE A 111 11.10 -8.84 9.22
C ILE A 111 12.56 -9.07 8.83
N ALA A 112 12.82 -9.42 7.56
CA ALA A 112 14.18 -9.69 7.08
C ALA A 112 15.08 -8.45 7.07
N THR A 113 14.51 -7.25 6.95
CA THR A 113 15.25 -5.98 6.83
C THR A 113 15.13 -5.08 8.06
N GLY A 114 14.57 -5.58 9.17
CA GLY A 114 14.49 -4.87 10.44
C GLY A 114 13.50 -3.71 10.48
N GLN A 115 12.46 -3.74 9.65
CA GLN A 115 11.37 -2.76 9.67
C GLN A 115 10.37 -3.07 10.80
N ASP A 116 9.38 -2.19 11.02
CA ASP A 116 8.28 -2.40 11.96
C ASP A 116 7.20 -3.31 11.34
N PRO A 117 7.06 -4.59 11.74
CA PRO A 117 6.12 -5.51 11.12
C PRO A 117 4.65 -5.12 11.35
N ALA A 118 4.35 -4.30 12.36
CA ALA A 118 2.98 -3.86 12.62
C ALA A 118 2.49 -2.88 11.56
N GLN A 119 3.39 -2.16 10.87
CA GLN A 119 3.05 -1.26 9.77
C GLN A 119 2.66 -1.99 8.47
N ASN A 120 2.73 -3.34 8.47
CA ASN A 120 2.16 -4.14 7.39
C ASN A 120 0.64 -3.88 7.23
N VAL A 121 -0.06 -3.42 8.26
CA VAL A 121 -1.48 -3.02 8.17
C VAL A 121 -1.70 -1.97 7.09
N GLU A 122 -0.85 -0.95 7.02
CA GLU A 122 -0.89 0.07 5.96
C GLU A 122 -0.09 -0.36 4.74
N SER A 123 1.16 -0.77 4.96
CA SER A 123 2.16 -0.98 3.90
C SER A 123 1.79 -2.09 2.92
N SER A 124 0.82 -2.93 3.25
CA SER A 124 0.29 -3.97 2.36
C SER A 124 -0.92 -3.54 1.52
N GLN A 125 -1.40 -2.30 1.69
CA GLN A 125 -2.40 -1.74 0.80
C GLN A 125 -1.84 -1.69 -0.62
N CYS A 126 -2.53 -2.38 -1.52
CA CYS A 126 -2.05 -2.66 -2.86
C CYS A 126 -3.23 -2.93 -3.79
N ILE A 127 -3.17 -2.36 -5.00
CA ILE A 127 -4.02 -2.75 -6.12
C ILE A 127 -3.19 -3.43 -7.19
N ALA A 128 -3.62 -4.61 -7.62
CA ALA A 128 -3.02 -5.37 -8.71
C ALA A 128 -3.89 -5.28 -9.96
N MET A 129 -3.30 -4.85 -11.07
CA MET A 129 -3.97 -4.73 -12.37
C MET A 129 -3.27 -5.65 -13.37
N LEU A 130 -4.07 -6.45 -14.08
CA LEU A 130 -3.61 -7.40 -15.08
C LEU A 130 -4.36 -7.14 -16.38
N GLU A 131 -3.62 -6.98 -17.46
CA GLU A 131 -4.16 -6.68 -18.79
C GLU A 131 -3.52 -7.57 -19.85
N ALA A 132 -4.34 -8.01 -20.80
CA ALA A 132 -3.86 -8.75 -21.96
C ALA A 132 -3.30 -7.75 -22.99
N VAL A 133 -2.05 -7.93 -23.40
CA VAL A 133 -1.36 -7.04 -24.34
C VAL A 133 -0.80 -7.85 -25.52
N ASN A 134 -0.31 -7.15 -26.56
CA ASN A 134 0.25 -7.78 -27.77
C ASN A 134 -0.72 -8.81 -28.41
N ASP A 135 -1.92 -8.35 -28.78
CA ASP A 135 -3.00 -9.19 -29.32
C ASP A 135 -3.45 -10.31 -28.37
N GLY A 136 -3.31 -10.08 -27.06
CA GLY A 136 -3.73 -11.00 -26.00
C GLY A 136 -2.77 -12.15 -25.72
N LYS A 137 -1.56 -12.12 -26.29
CA LYS A 137 -0.54 -13.14 -26.08
C LYS A 137 0.24 -12.95 -24.79
N ASP A 138 0.52 -11.69 -24.44
CA ASP A 138 1.34 -11.37 -23.28
C ASP A 138 0.49 -10.76 -22.17
N LEU A 139 0.98 -10.85 -20.94
CA LEU A 139 0.34 -10.28 -19.78
C LEU A 139 1.11 -9.04 -19.32
N HIS A 140 0.47 -7.88 -19.34
CA HIS A 140 0.91 -6.75 -18.54
C HIS A 140 0.37 -6.91 -17.12
N ILE A 141 1.24 -6.70 -16.14
CA ILE A 141 0.91 -6.71 -14.73
C ILE A 141 1.48 -5.45 -14.08
N SER A 142 0.68 -4.81 -13.24
CA SER A 142 1.14 -3.72 -12.39
C SER A 142 0.62 -3.87 -10.97
N VAL A 143 1.40 -3.34 -10.02
CA VAL A 143 1.01 -3.19 -8.63
C VAL A 143 1.25 -1.75 -8.20
N THR A 144 0.26 -1.15 -7.53
CA THR A 144 0.36 0.19 -6.95
C THR A 144 0.15 0.10 -5.46
N MET A 145 1.11 0.63 -4.70
CA MET A 145 1.18 0.58 -3.24
C MET A 145 1.37 2.01 -2.70
N PRO A 146 0.28 2.72 -2.37
CA PRO A 146 0.36 4.13 -1.96
C PRO A 146 1.02 4.38 -0.59
N PRO A 147 0.85 3.53 0.45
CA PRO A 147 1.35 3.86 1.78
C PRO A 147 2.43 2.91 2.34
N ILE A 148 3.55 2.71 1.62
CA ILE A 148 4.65 1.89 2.12
C ILE A 148 5.48 2.69 3.15
N GLU A 149 5.54 2.21 4.38
CA GLU A 149 6.30 2.85 5.45
C GLU A 149 7.69 2.22 5.61
N VAL A 150 8.67 2.84 4.95
CA VAL A 150 10.10 2.48 4.97
C VAL A 150 10.99 3.70 4.90
#